data_AF-A0ABD0QAF0-F1
#
_entry.id   AF-A0ABD0QAF0-F1
#
_cell.length_a   1.000
_cell.length_b   1.000
_cell.length_c   1.000
_cell.angle_alpha   90.00
_cell.angle_beta   90.00
_cell.angle_gamma   90.00
#
_symmetry.space_group_name_H-M   'P 1'
#
loop_
_entity.id
_entity.type
_entity.pdbx_description
1 polymer ?
#
loop_
_entity_poly.entity_id
_entity_poly.type
_entity_poly.pdbx_seq_one_letter_code
_entity_poly.pdbx_strand_id
1 'polypeptide(L)'
;QGEDDYRPLFENFVQDLLSTVNKPDWPAAELLLSLLGRLLVHQFSNKQTEMALRVASLDYLGTVAARLRKDAVTSKMDQRSINRILGE
;
A
#
# COMPACT_ATOMS: atom_id res chain seq x y z
N GLN A 1 25.60 19.89 1.49
CA GLN A 1 25.15 18.78 2.35
C GLN A 1 23.93 18.23 1.67
N GLY A 2 24.06 17.05 1.05
CA GLY A 2 22.94 16.45 0.34
C GLY A 2 21.82 16.21 1.32
N GLU A 3 20.63 16.73 1.04
CA GLU A 3 19.43 16.23 1.69
C GLU A 3 19.42 14.72 1.47
N ASP A 4 19.54 13.94 2.55
CA ASP A 4 19.52 12.48 2.45
C ASP A 4 18.27 12.08 1.68
N ASP A 5 18.43 11.41 0.54
CA ASP A 5 17.31 11.03 -0.30
C ASP A 5 16.55 9.90 0.40
N TYR A 6 15.51 10.27 1.16
CA TYR A 6 14.68 9.33 1.91
C TYR A 6 13.71 8.54 1.00
N ARG A 7 13.61 8.89 -0.29
CA ARG A 7 12.65 8.24 -1.21
C ARG A 7 12.86 6.73 -1.32
N PRO A 8 14.08 6.20 -1.51
CA PRO A 8 14.29 4.75 -1.61
C PRO A 8 13.94 4.02 -0.31
N LEU A 9 14.21 4.63 0.86
CA LEU A 9 13.84 4.06 2.15
C LEU A 9 12.33 3.97 2.32
N PHE A 10 11.62 5.04 1.92
CA PHE A 10 10.18 5.07 1.96
C PHE A 10 9.56 4.06 0.98
N GLU A 11 10.10 3.95 -0.24
CA GLU A 11 9.66 2.95 -1.23
C GLU A 11 9.81 1.52 -0.72
N ASN A 12 10.96 1.21 -0.11
CA ASN A 12 11.18 -0.09 0.53
C ASN A 12 10.17 -0.32 1.66
N PHE A 13 9.94 0.67 2.52
CA PHE A 13 8.94 0.57 3.58
C PHE A 13 7.52 0.28 3.04
N VAL A 14 7.11 0.93 1.95
CA VAL A 14 5.81 0.68 1.31
C VAL A 14 5.76 -0.73 0.71
N GLN A 15 6.82 -1.18 0.04
CA GLN A 15 6.92 -2.55 -0.48
C GLN A 15 6.80 -3.59 0.65
N ASP A 16 7.49 -3.38 1.77
CA ASP A 16 7.48 -4.27 2.91
C ASP A 16 6.08 -4.35 3.53
N LEU A 17 5.39 -3.21 3.71
CA LEU A 17 4.00 -3.20 4.17
C LEU A 17 3.06 -3.95 3.21
N LEU A 18 3.22 -3.75 1.91
CA LEU A 18 2.42 -4.44 0.89
C LEU A 18 2.73 -5.94 0.80
N SER A 19 3.94 -6.37 1.17
CA SER A 19 4.30 -7.79 1.19
C SER A 19 3.76 -8.54 2.41
N THR A 20 3.52 -7.80 3.50
CA THR A 20 3.08 -8.32 4.80
C THR A 20 1.58 -8.13 5.05
N VAL A 21 0.91 -7.29 4.27
CA VAL A 21 -0.55 -7.11 4.36
C VAL A 21 -1.27 -8.45 4.12
N ASN A 22 -2.33 -8.70 4.90
CA ASN A 22 -3.09 -9.97 4.89
C ASN A 22 -2.31 -11.22 5.35
N LYS A 23 -1.12 -11.07 5.96
CA LYS A 23 -0.42 -12.17 6.62
C LYS A 23 -0.85 -12.25 8.10
N PRO A 24 -1.21 -13.44 8.61
CA PRO A 24 -1.65 -13.58 10.01
C PRO A 24 -0.54 -13.23 11.01
N ASP A 25 0.73 -13.39 10.62
CA ASP A 25 1.88 -13.06 11.46
C ASP A 25 2.10 -11.54 11.62
N TRP A 26 1.47 -10.72 10.76
CA TRP A 26 1.70 -9.27 10.68
C TRP A 26 0.40 -8.45 10.67
N PRO A 27 -0.45 -8.55 11.71
CA PRO A 27 -1.75 -7.87 11.74
C PRO A 27 -1.64 -6.33 11.75
N ALA A 28 -0.52 -5.79 12.24
CA ALA A 28 -0.28 -4.35 12.28
C ALA A 28 -0.04 -3.73 10.87
N ALA A 29 0.31 -4.54 9.87
CA ALA A 29 0.57 -4.05 8.51
C ALA A 29 -0.67 -3.36 7.92
N GLU A 30 -1.88 -3.90 8.15
CA GLU A 30 -3.13 -3.29 7.71
C GLU A 30 -3.39 -1.93 8.36
N LEU A 31 -3.13 -1.81 9.67
CA LEU A 31 -3.27 -0.56 10.41
C LEU A 31 -2.30 0.50 9.86
N LEU A 32 -1.03 0.13 9.65
CA LEU A 32 -0.01 1.03 9.11
C LEU A 32 -0.34 1.47 7.70
N LEU A 33 -0.77 0.55 6.83
CA LEU A 33 -1.16 0.89 5.45
C LEU A 33 -2.40 1.80 5.42
N SER A 34 -3.35 1.60 6.35
CA SER A 34 -4.52 2.46 6.52
C SER A 34 -4.14 3.87 6.98
N LEU A 35 -3.20 3.99 7.93
CA LEU A 35 -2.67 5.26 8.38
C LEU A 35 -1.91 5.98 7.25
N LEU A 36 -1.06 5.24 6.55
CA LEU A 36 -0.27 5.72 5.42
C LEU A 36 -1.18 6.29 4.32
N GLY A 37 -2.21 5.55 3.94
CA GLY A 37 -3.19 6.01 2.94
C GLY A 37 -3.84 7.34 3.34
N ARG A 38 -4.27 7.47 4.59
CA ARG A 38 -4.83 8.75 5.10
C ARG A 38 -3.82 9.88 5.06
N LEU A 39 -2.58 9.63 5.46
CA LEU A 39 -1.51 10.63 5.44
C LEU A 39 -1.22 11.11 4.02
N LEU A 40 -1.04 10.19 3.07
CA LEU A 40 -0.77 10.53 1.67
C LEU A 40 -1.95 11.29 1.03
N VAL A 41 -3.19 10.94 1.36
CA VAL A 41 -4.39 11.68 0.92
C VAL A 41 -4.37 13.11 1.45
N HIS A 42 -4.03 13.27 2.72
CA HIS A 42 -3.90 14.60 3.33
C HIS A 42 -2.80 15.42 2.66
N GLN A 43 -1.62 14.82 2.41
CA GLN A 43 -0.49 15.54 1.81
C GLN A 43 -0.74 15.95 0.36
N PHE A 44 -1.32 15.10 -0.50
CA PHE A 44 -1.57 15.51 -1.89
C PHE A 44 -2.65 16.59 -2.00
N SER A 45 -3.63 16.60 -1.09
CA SER A 45 -4.75 17.55 -1.08
C SER A 45 -4.40 18.89 -0.44
N ASN A 46 -3.37 18.93 0.42
CA ASN A 46 -2.90 20.15 1.05
C ASN A 46 -2.16 21.07 0.05
N LYS A 47 -2.76 22.21 -0.27
CA LYS A 47 -2.19 23.21 -1.20
C LYS A 47 -0.93 23.91 -0.67
N GLN A 48 -0.67 23.84 0.64
CA GLN A 48 0.55 24.39 1.25
C GLN A 48 1.75 23.45 1.10
N THR A 49 1.51 22.19 0.73
CA THR A 49 2.58 21.21 0.49
C THR A 49 3.23 21.46 -0.86
N GLU A 50 4.55 21.28 -0.94
CA GLU A 50 5.31 21.42 -2.16
C GLU A 50 4.76 20.51 -3.27
N MET A 51 4.71 21.01 -4.51
CA MET A 51 4.17 20.25 -5.64
C MET A 51 4.89 18.91 -5.85
N ALA A 52 6.21 18.86 -5.71
CA ALA A 52 6.98 17.62 -5.84
C ALA A 52 6.52 16.54 -4.86
N LEU A 53 6.30 16.92 -3.59
CA LEU A 53 5.84 16.01 -2.55
C LEU A 53 4.38 15.59 -2.76
N ARG A 54 3.53 16.47 -3.32
CA ARG A 54 2.14 16.14 -3.69
C ARG A 54 2.10 15.12 -4.83
N VAL A 55 2.95 15.27 -5.84
CA VAL A 55 3.08 14.31 -6.96
C VAL A 55 3.58 12.96 -6.44
N ALA A 56 4.64 12.94 -5.63
CA ALA A 56 5.16 11.70 -5.04
C ALA A 56 4.09 11.00 -4.17
N SER A 57 3.36 11.76 -3.35
CA SER A 57 2.29 11.20 -2.51
C SER A 57 1.19 10.52 -3.33
N LEU A 58 0.83 11.12 -4.47
CA LEU A 58 -0.16 10.56 -5.39
C LEU A 58 0.36 9.27 -6.07
N ASP A 59 1.63 9.23 -6.44
CA ASP A 59 2.26 8.05 -7.05
C ASP A 59 2.29 6.85 -6.08
N TYR A 60 2.66 7.11 -4.82
CA TYR A 60 2.63 6.08 -3.78
C TYR A 60 1.22 5.57 -3.48
N LEU A 61 0.20 6.46 -3.45
CA LEU A 61 -1.20 6.05 -3.37
C LEU A 61 -1.61 5.16 -4.55
N GLY A 62 -1.21 5.52 -5.76
CA GLY A 62 -1.45 4.73 -6.96
C GLY A 62 -0.86 3.33 -6.86
N THR A 63 0.40 3.23 -6.41
CA THR A 63 1.10 1.95 -6.21
C THR A 63 0.39 1.07 -5.17
N VAL A 64 0.04 1.63 -4.01
CA VAL A 64 -0.68 0.91 -2.95
C VAL A 64 -2.04 0.43 -3.44
N ALA A 65 -2.82 1.31 -4.08
CA ALA A 65 -4.15 0.97 -4.59
C ALA A 65 -4.10 -0.12 -5.68
N ALA A 66 -3.14 -0.04 -6.60
CA ALA A 66 -2.92 -1.04 -7.63
C ALA A 66 -2.60 -2.41 -7.02
N ARG A 67 -1.73 -2.44 -6.01
CA ARG A 67 -1.34 -3.69 -5.36
C ARG A 67 -2.48 -4.30 -4.56
N LEU A 68 -3.16 -3.51 -3.73
CA LEU A 68 -4.34 -3.97 -2.99
C LEU A 68 -5.43 -4.51 -3.93
N ARG A 69 -5.68 -3.87 -5.07
CA ARG A 69 -6.64 -4.37 -6.06
C ARG A 69 -6.20 -5.70 -6.66
N LYS A 70 -4.93 -5.84 -7.02
CA LYS A 70 -4.38 -7.09 -7.55
C LYS A 70 -4.55 -8.22 -6.53
N ASP A 71 -4.15 -7.99 -5.28
CA ASP A 71 -4.19 -9.00 -4.23
C ASP A 71 -5.63 -9.39 -3.88
N ALA A 72 -6.57 -8.43 -3.84
CA ALA A 72 -7.99 -8.72 -3.64
C ALA A 72 -8.60 -9.57 -4.77
N VAL A 73 -8.18 -9.36 -6.02
CA VAL A 73 -8.62 -10.18 -7.17
C VAL A 73 -8.04 -11.59 -7.07
N THR A 74 -6.74 -11.73 -6.76
CA THR A 74 -6.09 -13.04 -6.62
C THR A 74 -6.65 -13.84 -5.45
N SER A 75 -6.91 -13.21 -4.30
CA SER A 75 -7.52 -13.87 -3.14
C SER A 75 -8.92 -14.44 -3.45
N LYS A 76 -9.76 -13.72 -4.21
CA LYS A 76 -11.07 -14.22 -4.64
C LYS A 76 -10.99 -15.41 -5.61
N MET A 77 -9.92 -15.50 -6.39
CA MET A 77 -9.69 -16.66 -7.25
C MET A 77 -9.35 -17.90 -6.41
N ASP A 78 -8.61 -17.73 -5.32
CA ASP A 78 -8.27 -18.82 -4.40
C ASP A 78 -9.51 -19.36 -3.67
N GLN A 79 -10.47 -18.50 -3.32
CA GLN A 79 -11.76 -18.91 -2.76
C GLN A 79 -12.50 -19.91 -3.68
N ARG A 80 -12.43 -19.74 -5.01
CA ARG A 80 -13.03 -20.70 -5.95
C ARG A 80 -12.31 -22.04 -5.93
N SER A 81 -10.99 -22.02 -5.79
CA SER A 81 -10.18 -23.24 -5.64
C SER A 81 -10.52 -23.97 -4.34
N ILE A 82 -10.68 -23.23 -3.24
CA ILE A 82 -11.10 -23.77 -1.94
C ILE A 82 -12.51 -24.38 -2.05
N ASN A 83 -13.47 -23.67 -2.64
CA ASN A 83 -14.83 -24.21 -2.84
C ASN A 83 -14.84 -25.48 -3.69
N ARG A 84 -13.99 -25.56 -4.73
CA ARG A 84 -13.83 -26.77 -5.54
C ARG A 84 -13.25 -27.94 -4.75
N ILE A 85 -12.35 -27.69 -3.79
CA ILE A 85 -11.82 -28.72 -2.89
C ILE A 85 -12.90 -29.17 -1.89
N LEU A 86 -13.75 -28.25 -1.43
CA LEU A 86 -14.85 -28.52 -0.51
C LEU A 86 -16.03 -29.27 -1.15
N GLY A 87 -16.03 -29.45 -2.48
CA GLY A 87 -16.97 -30.34 -3.16
C GLY A 87 -18.39 -29.77 -3.33
N GLU A 88 -18.53 -28.46 -3.54
CA GLU A 88 -19.70 -27.88 -4.20
C GLU A 88 -19.49 -27.77 -5.72
#